data_AF-A0A2A2G5L8-F1
#
_entry.id   AF-A0A2A2G5L8-F1
#
_cell.length_a   1.000
_cell.length_b   1.000
_cell.length_c   1.000
_cell.angle_alpha   90.00
_cell.angle_beta   90.00
_cell.angle_gamma   90.00
#
_symmetry.space_group_name_H-M   'P 1'
#
loop_
_entity.id
_entity.type
_entity.pdbx_description
1 polymer ?
#
loop_
_entity_poly.entity_id
_entity_poly.type
_entity_poly.pdbx_seq_one_letter_code
_entity_poly.pdbx_strand_id
1 'polypeptide(L)'
;MTRSLAERLHERLESQTAEIAALTENELQKLSRRVSASVSTELTEIEIAIVQSTHGIRNALPQLKWILGLTWGAMIVSLSLTGFLLWRSTQPLRIVADMPLETFQSEGQSYLVVPENAKPLQCTTPSGRTAICLHLTNGE
;
A
#
# COMPACT_ATOMS: atom_id res chain seq x y z
N MET A 1 -21.92 -36.17 -92.92
CA MET A 1 -20.59 -36.54 -92.38
C MET A 1 -20.08 -35.47 -91.40
N THR A 2 -20.78 -35.25 -90.27
CA THR A 2 -20.39 -34.22 -89.26
C THR A 2 -20.46 -34.75 -87.81
N ARG A 3 -20.96 -35.98 -87.61
CA ARG A 3 -21.20 -36.57 -86.28
C ARG A 3 -19.90 -36.87 -85.51
N SER A 4 -18.83 -37.25 -86.21
CA SER A 4 -17.55 -37.60 -85.60
C SER A 4 -16.76 -36.40 -85.05
N LEU A 5 -17.05 -35.18 -85.53
CA LEU A 5 -16.38 -33.97 -85.05
C LEU A 5 -17.04 -33.43 -83.78
N ALA A 6 -18.36 -33.57 -83.69
CA ALA A 6 -19.13 -33.24 -82.49
C ALA A 6 -18.81 -34.19 -81.32
N GLU A 7 -18.67 -35.49 -81.57
CA GLU A 7 -18.29 -36.48 -80.55
C GLU A 7 -16.89 -36.20 -79.98
N ARG A 8 -15.89 -35.94 -80.83
CA ARG A 8 -14.52 -35.61 -80.37
C ARG A 8 -14.44 -34.28 -79.62
N LEU A 9 -15.29 -33.31 -79.97
CA LEU A 9 -15.39 -32.06 -79.22
C LEU A 9 -16.04 -32.28 -77.86
N HIS A 10 -17.07 -33.10 -77.79
CA HIS A 10 -17.75 -33.44 -76.54
C HIS A 10 -16.83 -34.19 -75.57
N GLU A 11 -16.09 -35.17 -76.08
CA GLU A 11 -15.13 -35.97 -75.30
C GLU A 11 -13.96 -35.09 -74.77
N ARG A 12 -13.47 -34.14 -75.58
CA ARG A 12 -12.48 -33.15 -75.11
C ARG A 12 -13.06 -32.19 -74.07
N LEU A 13 -14.31 -31.77 -74.22
CA LEU A 13 -14.97 -30.89 -73.26
C LEU A 13 -15.20 -31.61 -71.93
N GLU A 14 -15.67 -32.85 -71.92
CA GLU A 14 -15.80 -33.65 -70.69
C GLU A 14 -14.44 -33.88 -70.02
N SER A 15 -13.41 -34.25 -70.79
CA SER A 15 -12.06 -34.42 -70.28
C SER A 15 -11.53 -33.12 -69.64
N GLN A 16 -11.67 -31.98 -70.32
CA GLN A 16 -11.24 -30.70 -69.76
C GLN A 16 -12.06 -30.28 -68.55
N THR A 17 -13.36 -30.56 -68.52
CA THR A 17 -14.22 -30.24 -67.37
C THR A 17 -13.84 -31.09 -66.16
N ALA A 18 -13.56 -32.37 -66.35
CA ALA A 18 -13.11 -33.27 -65.29
C ALA A 18 -11.71 -32.88 -64.77
N GLU A 19 -10.81 -32.49 -65.66
CA GLU A 19 -9.46 -32.05 -65.31
C GLU A 19 -9.48 -30.72 -64.53
N ILE A 20 -10.32 -29.77 -64.96
CA ILE A 20 -10.57 -28.51 -64.23
C ILE A 20 -11.20 -28.79 -62.87
N ALA A 21 -12.21 -29.65 -62.78
CA ALA A 21 -12.84 -30.01 -61.51
C ALA A 21 -11.84 -30.61 -60.51
N ALA A 22 -11.01 -31.56 -60.98
CA ALA A 22 -9.97 -32.18 -60.15
C ALA A 22 -8.88 -31.18 -59.72
N LEU A 23 -8.45 -30.27 -60.61
CA LEU A 23 -7.50 -29.21 -60.26
C LEU A 23 -8.08 -28.24 -59.23
N THR A 24 -9.35 -27.89 -59.39
CA THR A 24 -10.06 -26.95 -58.52
C THR A 24 -10.25 -27.54 -57.12
N GLU A 25 -10.62 -28.82 -57.03
CA GLU A 25 -10.75 -29.52 -55.75
C GLU A 25 -9.41 -29.66 -55.02
N ASN A 26 -8.34 -29.98 -55.75
CA ASN A 26 -6.99 -30.04 -55.19
C ASN A 26 -6.52 -28.68 -54.66
N GLU A 27 -6.73 -27.59 -55.42
CA GLU A 27 -6.39 -26.24 -54.96
C GLU A 27 -7.26 -25.81 -53.77
N LEU A 28 -8.56 -26.13 -53.75
CA LEU A 28 -9.45 -25.88 -52.61
C LEU A 28 -8.97 -26.64 -51.36
N GLN A 29 -8.58 -27.90 -51.50
CA GLN A 29 -8.07 -28.70 -50.39
C GLN A 29 -6.74 -28.15 -49.88
N LYS A 30 -5.87 -27.68 -50.78
CA LYS A 30 -4.59 -27.04 -50.43
C LYS A 30 -4.77 -25.68 -49.77
N LEU A 31 -5.78 -24.91 -50.19
CA LEU A 31 -6.16 -23.65 -49.56
C LEU A 31 -6.74 -23.90 -48.17
N SER A 32 -7.67 -24.85 -48.06
CA SER A 32 -8.30 -25.27 -46.79
C SER A 32 -7.25 -25.73 -45.77
N ARG A 33 -6.28 -26.55 -46.19
CA ARG A 33 -5.15 -26.97 -45.33
C ARG A 33 -4.28 -25.80 -44.89
N ARG A 34 -4.00 -24.84 -45.78
CA ARG A 34 -3.23 -23.64 -45.42
C ARG A 34 -4.00 -22.73 -44.47
N VAL A 35 -5.29 -22.52 -44.69
CA VAL A 35 -6.15 -21.70 -43.82
C VAL A 35 -6.29 -22.35 -42.45
N SER A 36 -6.60 -23.65 -42.38
CA SER A 36 -6.70 -24.37 -41.10
C SER A 36 -5.38 -24.38 -40.34
N ALA A 37 -4.25 -24.58 -41.01
CA ALA A 37 -2.94 -24.46 -40.40
C ALA A 37 -2.72 -23.04 -39.86
N SER A 38 -2.90 -22.00 -40.69
CA SER A 38 -2.71 -20.59 -40.29
C SER A 38 -3.55 -20.23 -39.06
N VAL A 39 -4.85 -20.54 -39.10
CA VAL A 39 -5.79 -20.26 -38.00
C VAL A 39 -5.39 -21.02 -36.74
N SER A 40 -4.98 -22.29 -36.84
CA SER A 40 -4.53 -23.04 -35.66
C SER A 40 -3.29 -22.44 -35.02
N THR A 41 -2.32 -21.97 -35.81
CA THR A 41 -1.10 -21.32 -35.30
C THR A 41 -1.44 -20.02 -34.59
N GLU A 42 -2.27 -19.16 -35.19
CA GLU A 42 -2.67 -17.90 -34.58
C GLU A 42 -3.48 -18.12 -33.29
N LEU A 43 -4.37 -19.10 -33.25
CA LEU A 43 -5.10 -19.45 -32.03
C LEU A 43 -4.14 -19.92 -30.92
N THR A 44 -3.15 -20.76 -31.24
CA THR A 44 -2.18 -21.20 -30.24
C THR A 44 -1.30 -20.07 -29.71
N GLU A 45 -0.94 -19.11 -30.57
CA GLU A 45 -0.16 -17.94 -30.16
C GLU A 45 -0.96 -17.02 -29.22
N ILE A 46 -2.23 -16.79 -29.54
CA ILE A 46 -3.16 -16.05 -28.66
C ILE A 46 -3.35 -16.76 -27.32
N GLU A 47 -3.52 -18.08 -27.33
CA GLU A 47 -3.66 -18.87 -26.11
C GLU A 47 -2.42 -18.76 -25.21
N ILE A 48 -1.22 -18.87 -25.78
CA ILE A 48 0.04 -18.71 -25.04
C ILE A 48 0.14 -17.30 -24.44
N ALA A 49 -0.19 -16.26 -25.20
CA ALA A 49 -0.18 -14.88 -24.71
C ALA A 49 -1.17 -14.65 -23.55
N ILE A 50 -2.37 -15.24 -23.64
CA ILE A 50 -3.37 -15.18 -22.57
C ILE A 50 -2.89 -15.94 -21.33
N VAL A 51 -2.33 -17.14 -21.49
CA VAL A 51 -1.81 -17.92 -20.36
C VAL A 51 -0.67 -17.18 -19.67
N GLN A 52 0.26 -16.61 -20.44
CA GLN A 52 1.43 -15.88 -19.91
C GLN A 52 1.01 -14.60 -19.18
N SER A 53 0.10 -13.82 -19.75
CA SER A 53 -0.45 -12.61 -19.11
C SER A 53 -1.25 -12.96 -17.86
N THR A 54 -2.08 -14.01 -17.91
CA THR A 54 -2.87 -14.48 -16.76
C THR A 54 -1.98 -14.99 -15.63
N HIS A 55 -0.91 -15.73 -15.94
CA HIS A 55 0.08 -16.17 -14.93
C HIS A 55 0.81 -15.00 -14.30
N GLY A 56 1.22 -14.01 -15.10
CA GLY A 56 1.85 -12.78 -14.61
C GLY A 56 0.96 -12.00 -13.65
N ILE A 57 -0.31 -11.81 -14.02
CA ILE A 57 -1.30 -11.12 -13.18
C ILE A 57 -1.54 -11.90 -11.88
N ARG A 58 -1.74 -13.22 -11.96
CA ARG A 58 -2.01 -14.06 -10.79
C ARG A 58 -0.86 -14.07 -9.78
N ASN A 59 0.38 -13.99 -10.24
CA ASN A 59 1.56 -13.90 -9.37
C ASN A 59 1.77 -12.50 -8.78
N ALA A 60 1.38 -11.44 -9.49
CA ALA A 60 1.53 -10.06 -9.02
C ALA A 60 0.48 -9.64 -7.97
N LEU A 61 -0.75 -10.15 -8.07
CA LEU A 61 -1.85 -9.83 -7.14
C LEU A 61 -1.51 -10.03 -5.64
N PRO A 62 -0.94 -11.17 -5.19
CA PRO A 62 -0.66 -11.38 -3.77
C PRO A 62 0.43 -10.44 -3.25
N GLN A 63 1.46 -10.14 -4.05
CA GLN A 63 2.50 -9.18 -3.68
C GLN A 63 1.92 -7.77 -3.53
N LEU A 64 1.05 -7.36 -4.45
CA LEU A 64 0.39 -6.06 -4.40
C LEU A 64 -0.46 -5.91 -3.12
N LYS A 65 -1.15 -6.98 -2.68
CA LYS A 65 -1.93 -6.98 -1.44
C LYS A 65 -1.07 -6.69 -0.21
N TRP A 66 0.12 -7.29 -0.14
CA TRP A 66 1.04 -7.08 0.98
C TRP A 66 1.67 -5.69 0.98
N ILE A 67 2.05 -5.18 -0.19
CA ILE A 67 2.58 -3.82 -0.33
C ILE A 67 1.53 -2.80 0.15
N LEU A 68 0.28 -2.95 -0.29
CA LEU A 68 -0.82 -2.07 0.12
C LEU A 68 -1.09 -2.17 1.62
N GLY A 69 -1.11 -3.39 2.17
CA GLY A 69 -1.29 -3.59 3.61
C GLY A 69 -0.17 -2.95 4.45
N LEU A 70 1.08 -3.09 4.01
CA LEU A 70 2.24 -2.52 4.70
C LEU A 70 2.26 -1.00 4.64
N THR A 71 1.89 -0.38 3.52
CA THR A 71 1.82 1.09 3.42
C THR A 71 0.74 1.67 4.32
N TRP A 72 -0.45 1.05 4.37
CA TRP A 72 -1.51 1.45 5.31
C TRP A 72 -1.08 1.27 6.77
N GLY A 73 -0.44 0.15 7.10
CA GLY A 73 0.08 -0.10 8.44
C GLY A 73 1.10 0.96 8.87
N ALA A 74 2.09 1.25 8.01
CA ALA A 74 3.10 2.28 8.27
C ALA A 74 2.48 3.67 8.45
N MET A 75 1.48 4.02 7.63
CA MET A 75 0.76 5.29 7.73
C MET A 75 0.03 5.43 9.07
N ILE A 76 -0.68 4.39 9.52
CA ILE A 76 -1.41 4.41 10.81
C ILE A 76 -0.44 4.56 11.99
N VAL A 77 0.68 3.82 11.97
CA VAL A 77 1.70 3.91 13.02
C VAL A 77 2.29 5.32 13.06
N SER A 78 2.62 5.91 11.91
CA SER A 78 3.13 7.27 11.82
C SER A 78 2.13 8.30 12.37
N LEU A 79 0.85 8.20 12.00
CA LEU A 79 -0.21 9.08 12.51
C LEU A 79 -0.41 8.94 14.02
N SER A 80 -0.35 7.71 14.54
CA SER A 80 -0.49 7.45 15.97
C SER A 80 0.68 8.01 16.76
N LEU A 81 1.91 7.84 16.26
CA LEU A 81 3.12 8.33 16.89
C LEU A 81 3.16 9.87 16.90
N THR A 82 2.88 10.49 15.75
CA THR A 82 2.83 11.96 15.64
C THR A 82 1.72 12.55 16.52
N GLY A 83 0.53 11.93 16.54
CA GLY A 83 -0.55 12.31 17.44
C GLY A 83 -0.16 12.19 18.91
N PHE A 84 0.52 11.10 19.30
CA PHE A 84 0.99 10.91 20.68
C PHE A 84 2.05 11.94 21.08
N LEU A 85 2.99 12.26 20.19
CA LEU A 85 4.01 13.28 20.45
C LEU A 85 3.38 14.67 20.61
N LEU A 86 2.43 15.03 19.75
CA LEU A 86 1.68 16.27 19.87
C LEU A 86 0.89 16.32 21.18
N TRP A 87 0.18 15.25 21.53
CA TRP A 87 -0.53 15.14 22.81
C TRP A 87 0.41 15.33 24.02
N ARG A 88 1.61 14.73 23.98
CA ARG A 88 2.59 14.88 25.05
C ARG A 88 3.16 16.30 25.13
N SER A 89 3.32 16.97 23.99
CA SER A 89 3.79 18.37 23.96
C SER A 89 2.76 19.38 24.46
N THR A 90 1.46 19.08 24.34
CA THR A 90 0.38 19.95 24.82
C THR A 90 0.02 19.72 26.28
N GLN A 91 0.64 18.74 26.95
CA GLN A 91 0.54 18.63 28.40
C GLN A 91 1.27 19.80 29.04
N PRO A 92 0.57 20.68 29.79
CA PRO A 92 1.25 21.74 30.52
C PRO A 92 2.22 21.09 31.50
N LEU A 93 3.51 21.47 31.43
CA LEU A 93 4.41 21.23 32.54
C LEU A 93 3.72 21.81 33.77
N ARG A 94 3.34 20.96 34.71
CA ARG A 94 3.00 21.41 36.06
C ARG A 94 4.28 21.94 36.67
N ILE A 95 4.60 23.19 36.35
CA ILE A 95 5.50 24.01 37.13
C ILE A 95 4.76 24.14 38.45
N VAL A 96 5.19 23.39 39.46
CA VAL A 96 4.87 23.72 40.85
C VAL A 96 5.32 25.17 40.97
N ALA A 97 4.37 26.10 41.08
CA ALA A 97 4.67 27.52 41.18
C ALA A 97 5.71 27.66 42.30
N ASP A 98 6.89 28.17 41.97
CA ASP A 98 7.87 28.60 42.95
C ASP A 98 7.14 29.60 43.86
N MET A 99 6.73 29.15 45.04
CA MET A 99 6.35 30.08 46.09
C MET A 99 7.58 30.94 46.34
N PRO A 100 7.50 32.27 46.19
CA PRO A 100 8.65 33.14 46.37
C PRO A 100 8.93 33.25 47.86
N LEU A 101 9.61 32.27 48.44
CA LEU A 101 10.21 32.44 49.75
C LEU A 101 11.46 33.29 49.54
N GLU A 102 11.37 34.57 49.90
CA GLU A 102 12.50 35.48 49.85
C GLU A 102 13.63 34.93 50.74
N THR A 103 14.86 34.90 50.21
CA THR A 103 16.03 34.49 50.97
C THR A 103 16.93 35.69 51.20
N PHE A 104 17.30 35.97 52.44
CA PHE A 104 18.20 37.03 52.84
C PHE A 104 19.61 36.46 53.08
N GLN A 105 20.63 37.03 52.46
CA GLN A 105 22.02 36.63 52.65
C GLN A 105 22.72 37.61 53.57
N SER A 106 23.27 37.13 54.69
CA SER A 106 24.11 37.94 55.59
C SER A 106 25.22 37.10 56.19
N GLU A 107 26.40 37.68 56.33
CA GLU A 107 27.60 37.03 56.88
C GLU A 107 27.94 35.68 56.22
N GLY A 108 27.66 35.54 54.91
CA GLY A 108 27.91 34.32 54.14
C GLY A 108 26.93 33.18 54.40
N GLN A 109 25.83 33.43 55.12
CA GLN A 109 24.76 32.47 55.36
C GLN A 109 23.45 32.93 54.72
N SER A 110 22.73 32.00 54.09
CA SER A 110 21.41 32.20 53.52
C SER A 110 20.33 31.93 54.55
N TYR A 111 19.51 32.94 54.85
CA TYR A 111 18.36 32.85 55.71
C TYR A 111 17.08 32.84 54.87
N LEU A 112 16.12 31.99 55.25
CA LEU A 112 14.78 32.00 54.67
C LEU A 112 13.96 33.10 55.37
N VAL A 113 13.49 34.10 54.63
CA VAL A 113 12.63 35.15 55.18
C VAL A 113 11.23 34.55 55.35
N VAL A 114 10.79 34.47 56.60
CA VAL A 114 9.44 34.01 56.93
C VAL A 114 8.46 35.13 56.58
N PRO A 115 7.41 34.88 55.77
CA PRO A 115 6.39 35.89 55.47
C PRO A 115 5.76 36.41 56.76
N GLU A 116 5.43 37.70 56.84
CA GLU A 116 4.96 38.36 58.08
C GLU A 116 3.75 37.65 58.75
N ASN A 117 2.92 36.97 57.96
CA ASN A 117 1.71 36.26 58.43
C ASN A 117 1.93 34.77 58.72
N ALA A 118 3.14 34.24 58.55
CA ALA A 118 3.42 32.82 58.73
C ALA A 118 4.00 32.53 60.12
N LYS A 119 3.43 31.54 60.83
CA LYS A 119 3.97 31.06 62.11
C LYS A 119 4.90 29.87 61.85
N PRO A 120 6.18 29.93 62.26
CA PRO A 120 7.06 28.78 62.19
C PRO A 120 6.64 27.73 63.23
N LEU A 121 6.42 26.51 62.78
CA LEU A 121 6.11 25.35 63.62
C LEU A 121 7.13 24.26 63.34
N GLN A 122 7.48 23.46 64.36
CA GLN A 122 8.24 22.24 64.12
C GLN A 122 7.29 21.16 63.60
N CYS A 123 7.57 20.62 62.42
CA CYS A 123 6.89 19.42 61.94
C CYS A 123 7.86 18.30 61.64
N THR A 124 7.33 17.09 61.66
CA THR A 124 8.05 15.90 61.21
C THR A 124 7.75 15.72 59.72
N THR A 125 8.79 15.80 58.90
CA THR A 125 8.70 15.52 57.46
C THR A 125 8.27 14.06 57.23
N PRO A 126 7.71 13.70 56.05
CA PRO A 126 7.37 12.30 55.73
C PRO A 126 8.55 11.33 55.86
N SER A 127 9.78 11.86 55.81
CA SER A 127 11.04 11.15 56.01
C SER A 127 11.46 11.03 57.49
N GLY A 128 10.62 11.42 58.44
CA GLY A 128 10.88 11.30 59.89
C GLY A 128 11.80 12.37 60.49
N ARG A 129 12.21 13.38 59.71
CA ARG A 129 13.11 14.46 60.19
C ARG A 129 12.31 15.62 60.73
N THR A 130 12.70 16.15 61.89
CA THR A 130 12.18 17.40 62.44
C THR A 130 12.68 18.59 61.60
N ALA A 131 11.76 19.36 61.04
CA ALA A 131 12.03 20.56 60.26
C ALA A 131 11.12 21.71 60.72
N ILE A 132 11.53 22.95 60.44
CA ILE A 132 10.67 24.13 60.63
C ILE A 132 9.78 24.23 59.40
N CYS A 133 8.46 24.13 59.58
CA CYS A 133 7.47 24.41 58.56
C CYS A 133 6.82 25.76 58.82
N LEU A 134 6.35 26.38 57.75
CA LEU A 134 5.57 27.60 57.82
C LEU A 134 4.09 27.23 57.68
N HIS A 135 3.29 27.53 58.70
CA HIS A 135 1.84 27.48 58.56
C HIS A 135 1.39 28.75 57.84
N LEU A 136 1.09 28.61 56.55
CA LEU A 136 0.50 29.66 55.75
C LEU A 136 -0.96 29.81 56.16
N THR A 137 -1.28 30.82 56.97
CA THR A 137 -2.66 31.31 57.03
C THR A 137 -2.90 32.01 55.69
N ASN A 138 -3.58 31.33 54.76
CA ASN A 138 -4.11 32.01 53.59
C ASN A 138 -4.87 33.24 54.11
N GLY A 139 -4.47 34.43 53.66
CA GLY A 139 -5.13 35.67 54.06
C GLY A 139 -6.64 35.56 53.83
N GLU A 140 -7.41 36.13 54.75
CA GLU A 140 -8.75 36.61 54.40
C GLU A 140 -8.65 37.63 53.26
#